data_AF-A0A226WUK7-F1
#
_entry.id   AF-A0A226WUK7-F1
#
_cell.length_a   1.000
_cell.length_b   1.000
_cell.length_c   1.000
_cell.angle_alpha   90.00
_cell.angle_beta   90.00
_cell.angle_gamma   90.00
#
_symmetry.space_group_name_H-M   'P 1'
#
loop_
_entity.id
_entity.type
_entity.pdbx_description
1 polymer ?
#
loop_
_entity_poly.entity_id
_entity_poly.type
_entity_poly.pdbx_seq_one_letter_code
_entity_poly.pdbx_strand_id
1 'polypeptide(L)' 'MTRRHLPSGGPCGLDFLIPDNWSANQALAVVELIDDLRERICTHYQFALHELQREQRTPPVNPHINDEDPF' A
#
# COMPACT_ATOMS: atom_id res chain seq x y z
N MET A 1 13.49 -20.85 -0.02
CA MET A 1 13.32 -19.39 -0.19
C MET A 1 11.88 -19.05 0.16
N THR A 2 11.61 -18.68 1.42
CA THR A 2 10.25 -18.45 1.92
C THR A 2 9.85 -17.01 1.59
N ARG A 3 8.96 -16.85 0.61
CA ARG A 3 8.41 -15.55 0.21
C ARG A 3 7.52 -15.03 1.34
N ARG A 4 8.03 -14.11 2.17
CA ARG A 4 7.22 -13.41 3.16
C ARG A 4 6.27 -12.48 2.41
N HIS A 5 4.99 -12.84 2.39
CA HIS A 5 3.93 -12.02 1.81
C HIS A 5 3.68 -10.86 2.78
N LEU A 6 4.39 -9.74 2.57
CA LEU A 6 4.13 -8.53 3.36
C LEU A 6 2.78 -7.92 2.95
N PRO A 7 2.07 -7.29 3.89
CA PRO A 7 0.75 -6.69 3.65
C PRO A 7 0.76 -5.54 2.63
N SER A 8 1.95 -5.08 2.20
CA SER A 8 2.14 -3.97 1.28
C SER A 8 1.98 -4.33 -0.21
N GLY A 9 1.66 -5.58 -0.56
CA GLY A 9 1.22 -5.95 -1.92
C GLY A 9 2.24 -5.74 -3.06
N GLY A 10 3.48 -5.34 -2.75
CA GLY A 10 4.58 -5.17 -3.69
C GLY A 10 5.73 -6.15 -3.42
N PRO A 11 6.56 -6.47 -4.42
CA PRO A 11 7.69 -7.40 -4.28
C PRO A 11 8.83 -6.89 -3.39
N CYS A 12 8.76 -5.63 -2.93
CA CYS A 12 9.78 -4.98 -2.13
C CYS A 12 9.13 -4.29 -0.90
N GLY A 13 8.55 -5.07 -0.01
CA GLY A 13 8.16 -4.57 1.29
C GLY A 13 9.42 -4.20 2.09
N LEU A 14 9.45 -3.01 2.70
CA LEU A 14 10.49 -2.63 3.64
C LEU A 14 10.50 -3.64 4.80
N ASP A 15 11.64 -4.27 5.04
CA ASP A 15 11.85 -5.14 6.20
C ASP A 15 11.94 -4.25 7.45
N PHE A 16 10.78 -3.89 8.00
CA PHE A 16 10.67 -3.24 9.29
C PHE A 16 10.91 -4.26 10.40
N LEU A 17 12.18 -4.68 10.54
CA LEU A 17 12.60 -5.49 11.68
C LEU A 17 12.54 -4.60 12.93
N ILE A 18 11.62 -4.91 13.85
CA ILE A 18 11.53 -4.28 15.16
C ILE A 18 12.58 -4.95 16.06
N PRO A 19 13.58 -4.21 16.59
CA PRO A 19 14.53 -4.76 17.54
C PRO A 19 13.86 -5.27 18.82
N ASP A 20 14.30 -6.45 19.30
CA ASP A 20 13.79 -7.06 20.53
C ASP A 20 14.12 -6.26 21.81
N ASN A 21 14.98 -5.23 21.70
CA ASN A 21 15.43 -4.40 22.83
C ASN A 21 14.64 -3.09 22.99
N TRP A 22 13.57 -2.89 22.23
CA TRP A 22 12.77 -1.68 22.35
C TRP A 22 11.99 -1.63 23.67
N SER A 23 12.07 -0.47 24.32
CA SER A 23 11.10 -0.12 25.36
C SER A 23 9.77 0.29 24.74
N ALA A 24 8.68 0.20 25.52
CA ALA A 24 7.36 0.66 25.09
C ALA A 24 7.36 2.13 24.62
N ASN A 25 8.13 3.00 25.28
CA ASN A 25 8.24 4.42 24.90
C ASN A 25 8.93 4.60 23.55
N GLN A 26 9.94 3.79 23.24
CA GLN A 26 10.60 3.84 21.94
C GLN A 26 9.67 3.35 20.82
N ALA A 27 8.91 2.28 21.08
CA ALA A 27 7.90 1.81 20.13
C ALA A 27 6.83 2.88 19.87
N LEU A 28 6.35 3.56 20.93
CA LEU A 28 5.38 4.63 20.82
C LEU A 28 5.90 5.81 19.99
N ALA A 29 7.13 6.27 20.26
CA ALA A 29 7.74 7.37 19.52
C ALA A 29 7.87 7.07 18.01
N VAL A 30 8.12 5.81 17.64
CA VAL A 30 8.16 5.39 16.24
C VAL A 30 6.76 5.36 15.62
N VAL A 31 5.74 4.93 16.37
CA VAL A 31 4.34 5.02 15.90
C VAL A 31 3.95 6.47 15.63
N GLU A 32 4.23 7.38 16.56
CA GLU A 32 3.97 8.82 16.39
C GLU A 32 4.71 9.39 15.17
N LEU A 33 5.98 9.04 14.98
CA LEU A 33 6.75 9.45 13.81
C LEU A 33 6.13 8.95 12.49
N ILE A 34 5.64 7.72 12.46
CA ILE A 34 5.00 7.13 11.28
C ILE A 34 3.68 7.85 10.99
N ASP A 35 2.91 8.19 12.02
CA ASP A 35 1.65 8.91 11.88
C ASP A 35 1.87 10.34 11.38
N ASP A 36 2.84 11.07 11.93
CA ASP A 36 3.24 12.40 11.44
C ASP A 36 3.70 12.36 9.97
N LEU A 37 4.50 11.35 9.62
CA LEU A 37 4.96 11.15 8.25
C LEU A 37 3.79 10.84 7.32
N ARG A 38 2.87 9.98 7.75
CA ARG A 38 1.66 9.64 6.99
C ARG A 38 0.81 10.89 6.75
N GLU A 39 0.59 11.71 7.77
CA GLU A 39 -0.18 12.95 7.63
C GLU A 39 0.43 13.84 6.55
N ARG A 40 1.74 14.10 6.62
CA ARG A 40 2.45 14.89 5.61
C ARG A 40 2.34 14.33 4.21
N ILE A 41 2.52 13.01 4.05
CA ILE A 41 2.39 12.34 2.74
C ILE A 41 0.97 12.53 2.21
N CYS A 42 -0.06 12.33 3.04
CA CYS A 42 -1.45 12.53 2.65
C CYS A 42 -1.71 13.99 2.24
N THR A 43 -1.25 14.97 3.03
CA THR A 43 -1.41 16.40 2.69
C THR A 43 -0.83 16.75 1.32
N HIS A 44 0.33 16.19 0.96
CA HIS A 44 1.01 16.52 -0.28
C HIS A 44 0.59 15.66 -1.47
N TYR A 45 0.23 14.40 -1.25
CA TYR A 45 0.06 13.40 -2.30
C TYR A 45 -1.33 12.75 -2.33
N GLN A 46 -2.32 13.19 -1.54
CA GLN A 46 -3.63 12.52 -1.47
C GLN A 46 -4.25 12.25 -2.84
N PHE A 47 -4.17 13.21 -3.77
CA PHE A 47 -4.78 13.09 -5.09
C PHE A 47 -4.04 12.07 -5.96
N ALA A 48 -2.71 12.18 -6.02
CA ALA A 48 -1.87 11.24 -6.75
C ALA A 48 -2.00 9.80 -6.21
N LEU A 49 -2.06 9.64 -4.88
CA LEU A 49 -2.29 8.34 -4.25
C LEU A 49 -3.68 7.78 -4.60
N HIS A 50 -4.71 8.63 -4.63
CA HIS A 50 -6.06 8.20 -5.00
C HIS A 50 -6.16 7.79 -6.48
N GLU A 51 -5.48 8.49 -7.39
CA GLU A 51 -5.39 8.10 -8.81
C GLU A 51 -4.65 6.78 -8.99
N LEU A 52 -3.46 6.62 -8.39
CA LEU A 52 -2.71 5.36 -8.44
C LEU A 52 -3.52 4.18 -7.89
N GLN A 53 -4.25 4.40 -6.80
CA GLN A 53 -5.15 3.40 -6.22
C GLN A 53 -6.34 3.06 -7.11
N ARG A 54 -6.87 4.04 -7.86
CA ARG A 54 -7.93 3.82 -8.84
C ARG A 54 -7.41 2.99 -10.01
N GLU A 55 -6.25 3.33 -10.55
CA GLU A 55 -5.59 2.60 -11.64
C GLU A 55 -5.33 1.14 -11.26
N GLN A 56 -4.79 0.88 -10.07
CA GLN A 56 -4.54 -0.48 -9.57
C GLN A 56 -5.82 -1.28 -9.35
N ARG A 57 -6.94 -0.62 -8.98
CA ARG A 57 -8.24 -1.27 -8.79
C ARG A 57 -9.05 -1.40 -10.07
N THR A 58 -8.64 -0.74 -11.15
CA THR A 58 -9.33 -0.89 -12.43
C THR A 58 -8.95 -2.26 -12.98
N PRO A 59 -9.90 -3.21 -13.06
CA PRO A 59 -9.61 -4.49 -13.71
C PRO A 59 -9.16 -4.19 -15.14
N PRO A 60 -8.21 -4.97 -15.71
CA PRO A 60 -7.87 -4.83 -17.12
C PRO A 60 -9.17 -4.85 -17.90
N VAL A 61 -9.46 -3.76 -18.64
CA VAL A 61 -10.65 -3.68 -19.48
C VAL A 61 -10.56 -4.89 -20.41
N ASN A 62 -11.42 -5.88 -20.18
CA ASN A 62 -11.44 -7.06 -21.02
C ASN A 62 -12.08 -6.57 -22.33
N PRO A 63 -11.35 -6.45 -23.45
CA PRO A 63 -11.90 -5.88 -24.68
C PRO A 63 -12.87 -6.84 -25.38
N HIS A 64 -13.34 -7.88 -24.68
CA HIS A 64 -14.10 -9.00 -25.22
C HIS A 64 -15.46 -9.14 -24.54
N ILE A 65 -16.15 -8.01 -24.38
CA ILE A 65 -17.60 -7.98 -24.16
C ILE A 65 -18.15 -6.99 -25.17
N ASN A 66 -18.07 -7.37 -26.43
CA ASN A 66 -18.88 -6.90 -27.54
C ASN A 66 -18.42 -7.73 -28.72
N ASP A 67 -19.23 -8.72 -29.06
CA ASP A 67 -19.38 -9.42 -30.34
C ASP A 67 -19.89 -10.82 -29.97
N GLU A 68 -20.96 -11.25 -30.64
CA GLU A 68 -21.79 -12.46 -30.43
C GLU A 68 -22.92 -12.31 -29.39
N ASP A 69 -24.22 -12.28 -29.69
CA ASP A 69 -25.08 -12.10 -30.88
C ASP A 69 -26.53 -11.96 -30.31
N PRO A 70 -27.49 -11.25 -30.94
CA PRO A 70 -28.86 -11.15 -30.43
C PRO A 70 -29.70 -12.38 -30.81
N PHE A 71 -30.32 -13.03 -29.82
CA PHE A 71 -31.49 -13.90 -30.00
C PHE A 71 -32.59 -13.56 -29.00
#